data_AF-A0A6I9N6Z9-F1
#
_entry.id   AF-A0A6I9N6Z9-F1
#
_cell.length_a   1.000
_cell.length_b   1.000
_cell.length_c   1.000
_cell.angle_alpha   90.00
_cell.angle_beta   90.00
_cell.angle_gamma   90.00
#
_symmetry.space_group_name_H-M   'P 1'
#
loop_
_entity.id
_entity.type
_entity.pdbx_description
1 polymer ?
#
loop_
_entity_poly.entity_id
_entity_poly.type
_entity_poly.pdbx_seq_one_letter_code
_entity_poly.pdbx_strand_id
1 'polypeptide(L)'
;MFTENGCSWFQVCDVDFKDLKACVRLVLPLQCDTRGCDLTEEAMKVLLGASGDKVPLQQLQVVYELSGDFDQTALAVEHLRFFYEHIWRQWDEEDEDDFDYFVRCVEPRLRLYYDILEDRVPAGLVAEYQSLLQSCSQCFQQFTVLRSGLSTDSDSELDNVSMVEGLQLYDQLETLRRKLHIFENPLLR
;
A
#
# COMPACT_ATOMS: atom_id res chain seq x y z
N MET A 1 21.94 -14.12 -7.21
CA MET A 1 22.72 -13.31 -8.18
C MET A 1 21.80 -12.99 -9.35
N PHE A 2 21.02 -11.92 -9.22
CA PHE A 2 20.40 -11.05 -10.25
C PHE A 2 19.79 -9.90 -9.41
N THR A 3 20.33 -8.68 -9.54
CA THR A 3 19.83 -7.49 -8.85
C THR A 3 19.44 -6.50 -9.93
N GLU A 4 18.14 -6.25 -10.10
CA GLU A 4 17.65 -5.23 -11.03
C GLU A 4 17.22 -3.93 -10.32
N ASN A 5 17.41 -3.83 -9.01
CA ASN A 5 17.15 -2.62 -8.24
C ASN A 5 18.32 -2.34 -7.29
N GLY A 6 18.84 -1.12 -7.29
CA GLY A 6 19.99 -0.73 -6.47
C GLY A 6 19.72 -0.80 -4.96
N CYS A 7 20.05 -1.94 -4.34
CA CYS A 7 19.69 -2.20 -2.95
C CYS A 7 20.91 -2.22 -2.01
N SER A 8 20.92 -1.30 -1.05
CA SER A 8 21.83 -1.36 0.09
C SER A 8 21.35 -2.39 1.12
N TRP A 9 22.29 -3.13 1.72
CA TRP A 9 22.00 -4.15 2.72
C TRP A 9 21.79 -3.56 4.10
N PHE A 10 20.70 -3.95 4.75
CA PHE A 10 20.39 -3.59 6.11
C PHE A 10 20.19 -4.83 6.96
N GLN A 11 20.77 -4.81 8.16
CA GLN A 11 20.46 -5.78 9.19
C GLN A 11 19.29 -5.25 10.02
N VAL A 12 18.17 -5.96 10.00
CA VAL A 12 17.05 -5.66 10.90
C VAL A 12 17.45 -6.09 12.32
N CYS A 13 17.45 -5.13 13.24
CA CYS A 13 17.82 -5.35 14.64
C CYS A 13 16.59 -5.52 15.53
N ASP A 14 15.47 -4.87 15.17
CA ASP A 14 14.21 -4.92 15.92
C ASP A 14 13.04 -4.48 15.03
N VAL A 15 11.81 -4.76 15.46
CA VAL A 15 10.57 -4.39 14.75
C VAL A 15 9.63 -3.65 15.68
N ASP A 16 9.28 -2.42 15.29
CA ASP A 16 8.25 -1.61 15.90
C ASP A 16 6.88 -1.94 15.27
N PHE A 17 6.13 -2.81 15.94
CA PHE A 17 4.82 -3.25 15.46
C PHE A 17 3.75 -2.16 15.51
N LYS A 18 3.94 -1.10 16.32
CA LYS A 18 2.95 -0.03 16.46
C LYS A 18 2.98 0.89 15.24
N ASP A 19 4.17 1.25 14.81
CA ASP A 19 4.37 2.16 13.68
C ASP A 19 4.68 1.42 12.36
N LEU A 20 4.69 0.09 12.38
CA LEU A 20 5.06 -0.80 11.27
C LEU A 20 6.42 -0.42 10.66
N LYS A 21 7.43 -0.25 11.52
CA LYS A 21 8.81 0.11 11.13
C LYS A 21 9.80 -0.93 11.64
N ALA A 22 10.86 -1.17 10.87
CA ALA A 22 12.02 -1.92 11.34
C ALA A 22 13.13 -0.97 11.77
N CYS A 23 13.76 -1.29 12.89
CA CYS A 23 15.03 -0.71 13.31
C CYS A 23 16.15 -1.42 12.53
N VAL A 24 16.94 -0.65 11.79
CA VAL A 24 17.94 -1.20 10.87
C VAL A 24 19.35 -0.69 11.16
N ARG A 25 20.33 -1.51 10.82
CA ARG A 25 21.74 -1.13 10.80
C ARG A 25 22.30 -1.31 9.40
N LEU A 26 23.08 -0.34 8.93
CA LEU A 26 23.75 -0.45 7.66
C LEU A 26 24.77 -1.59 7.66
N VAL A 27 24.70 -2.48 6.67
CA VAL A 27 25.67 -3.55 6.44
C VAL A 27 26.62 -3.15 5.32
N LEU A 28 27.92 -3.39 5.54
CA LEU A 28 28.98 -3.10 4.58
C LEU A 28 29.53 -4.39 3.95
N PRO A 29 29.98 -4.35 2.68
CA PRO A 29 30.00 -3.19 1.80
C PRO A 29 28.60 -2.84 1.24
N LEU A 30 28.37 -1.54 1.00
CA LEU A 30 27.19 -1.05 0.29
C LEU A 30 27.13 -1.67 -1.12
N GLN A 31 25.99 -2.24 -1.48
CA GLN A 31 25.73 -2.76 -2.84
C GLN A 31 24.63 -1.96 -3.53
N CYS A 32 24.77 -0.64 -3.61
CA CYS A 32 23.79 0.19 -4.30
C CYS A 32 24.16 0.32 -5.78
N ASP A 33 23.30 -0.16 -6.68
CA ASP A 33 23.36 0.19 -8.11
C ASP A 33 22.64 1.53 -8.31
N THR A 34 23.40 2.59 -8.18
CA THR A 34 22.89 3.94 -8.39
C THR A 34 23.07 4.32 -9.85
N ARG A 35 21.96 4.48 -10.56
CA ARG A 35 21.92 5.01 -11.94
C ARG A 35 22.37 6.48 -12.00
N GLY A 36 23.63 6.76 -11.66
CA GLY A 36 24.27 8.09 -11.69
C GLY A 36 24.33 8.87 -10.38
N CYS A 37 24.13 8.23 -9.22
CA CYS A 37 24.21 8.91 -7.91
C CYS A 37 25.25 8.24 -7.01
N ASP A 38 26.39 8.88 -6.71
CA ASP A 38 27.37 8.29 -5.79
C ASP A 38 26.83 8.36 -4.33
N LEU A 39 26.07 7.35 -3.92
CA LEU A 39 25.56 7.25 -2.55
C LEU A 39 26.68 6.71 -1.65
N THR A 40 27.37 7.61 -0.95
CA THR A 40 28.44 7.23 -0.02
C THR A 40 27.91 6.62 1.27
N GLU A 41 28.77 5.92 2.00
CA GLU A 41 28.46 5.40 3.34
C GLU A 41 28.04 6.52 4.30
N GLU A 42 28.73 7.65 4.25
CA GLU A 42 28.43 8.82 5.08
C GLU A 42 27.05 9.38 4.76
N ALA A 43 26.70 9.50 3.47
CA ALA A 43 25.39 9.99 3.06
C ALA A 43 24.28 9.04 3.54
N MET A 44 24.49 7.72 3.40
CA MET A 44 23.51 6.73 3.86
C MET A 44 23.34 6.76 5.39
N LYS A 45 24.42 6.89 6.15
CA LYS A 45 24.36 7.04 7.62
C LYS A 45 23.61 8.31 8.03
N VAL A 46 23.82 9.42 7.33
CA VAL A 46 23.09 10.67 7.59
C VAL A 46 21.59 10.50 7.31
N LEU A 47 21.23 9.83 6.22
CA LEU A 47 19.83 9.55 5.87
C LEU A 47 19.14 8.65 6.91
N LEU A 48 19.79 7.57 7.33
CA LEU A 48 19.27 6.69 8.40
C LEU A 48 19.18 7.42 9.73
N GLY A 49 20.20 8.21 10.10
CA GLY A 49 20.18 9.00 11.32
C GLY A 49 19.01 10.00 11.33
N ALA A 50 18.68 10.59 10.18
CA ALA A 50 17.52 11.47 10.05
C ALA A 50 16.17 10.74 10.19
N SER A 51 16.09 9.46 9.82
CA SER A 51 14.90 8.63 10.02
C SER A 51 14.84 7.93 11.38
N GLY A 52 15.84 8.16 12.25
CA GLY A 52 15.95 7.51 13.55
C GLY A 52 16.30 6.02 13.44
N ASP A 53 17.10 5.66 12.43
CA ASP A 53 17.48 4.29 12.08
C ASP A 53 16.28 3.35 11.86
N LYS A 54 15.13 3.94 11.50
CA LYS A 54 13.88 3.22 11.24
C LYS A 54 13.48 3.34 9.78
N VAL A 55 12.99 2.24 9.22
CA VAL A 55 12.41 2.19 7.87
C VAL A 55 11.04 1.49 7.89
N PRO A 56 10.07 1.89 7.07
CA PRO A 56 8.79 1.21 6.98
C PRO A 56 8.96 -0.26 6.57
N LEU A 57 8.21 -1.17 7.19
CA LEU A 57 8.27 -2.61 6.87
C LEU A 57 7.90 -2.89 5.41
N GLN A 58 7.00 -2.09 4.83
CA GLN A 58 6.58 -2.18 3.43
C GLN A 58 7.73 -1.92 2.44
N GLN A 59 8.78 -1.22 2.86
CA GLN A 59 9.95 -0.89 2.03
C GLN A 59 11.07 -1.92 2.16
N LEU A 60 10.93 -2.88 3.07
CA LEU A 60 11.91 -3.96 3.21
C LEU A 60 11.74 -4.99 2.10
N GLN A 61 12.88 -5.37 1.53
CA GLN A 61 12.99 -6.55 0.68
C GLN A 61 13.80 -7.58 1.44
N VAL A 62 13.19 -8.73 1.65
CA VAL A 62 13.82 -9.83 2.36
C VAL A 62 14.81 -10.52 1.42
N VAL A 63 15.99 -10.85 1.94
CA VAL A 63 16.96 -11.64 1.21
C VAL A 63 17.29 -12.92 1.95
N TYR A 64 17.39 -13.99 1.17
CA TYR A 64 17.61 -15.34 1.64
C TYR A 64 18.91 -15.44 2.44
N GLU A 65 18.82 -16.03 3.63
CA GLU A 65 19.95 -16.38 4.47
C GLU A 65 20.08 -17.90 4.58
N LEU A 66 21.31 -18.42 4.48
CA LEU A 66 21.60 -19.86 4.49
C LEU A 66 21.19 -20.58 5.79
N SER A 67 21.12 -19.88 6.93
CA SER A 67 20.74 -20.46 8.22
C SER A 67 19.25 -20.82 8.27
N GLY A 68 18.40 -20.05 7.59
CA GLY A 68 16.95 -20.16 7.67
C GLY A 68 16.35 -19.70 9.01
N ASP A 69 17.17 -19.17 9.94
CA ASP A 69 16.75 -18.81 11.30
C ASP A 69 15.62 -17.76 11.31
N PHE A 70 15.58 -16.92 10.27
CA PHE A 70 14.61 -15.84 10.14
C PHE A 70 13.57 -16.06 9.03
N ASP A 71 13.46 -17.27 8.46
CA ASP A 71 12.56 -17.55 7.33
C ASP A 71 11.09 -17.21 7.62
N GLN A 72 10.63 -17.43 8.84
CA GLN A 72 9.26 -17.07 9.24
C GLN A 72 9.06 -15.55 9.35
N THR A 73 10.05 -14.82 9.86
CA THR A 73 10.03 -13.35 9.94
C THR A 73 10.08 -12.76 8.54
N ALA A 74 10.97 -13.27 7.70
CA ALA A 74 11.07 -13.01 6.28
C ALA A 74 9.71 -13.16 5.58
N LEU A 75 9.09 -14.33 5.72
CA LEU A 75 7.79 -14.61 5.12
C LEU A 75 6.69 -13.68 5.64
N ALA A 76 6.69 -13.36 6.93
CA ALA A 76 5.73 -12.43 7.52
C ALA A 76 5.87 -11.00 6.95
N VAL A 77 7.10 -10.52 6.74
CA VAL A 77 7.36 -9.22 6.11
C VAL A 77 6.89 -9.21 4.66
N GLU A 78 7.12 -10.29 3.91
CA GLU A 78 6.63 -10.43 2.54
C GLU A 78 5.10 -10.45 2.48
N HIS A 79 4.43 -11.17 3.38
CA HIS A 79 2.97 -11.15 3.50
C HIS A 79 2.43 -9.76 3.84
N LEU A 80 3.10 -9.03 4.74
CA LEU A 80 2.72 -7.66 5.09
C LEU A 80 2.83 -6.74 3.86
N ARG A 81 3.94 -6.82 3.12
CA ARG A 81 4.13 -6.01 1.90
C ARG A 81 3.05 -6.33 0.87
N PHE A 82 2.83 -7.62 0.59
CA PHE A 82 1.78 -8.07 -0.31
C PHE A 82 0.39 -7.55 0.09
N PHE A 83 0.06 -7.62 1.39
CA PHE A 83 -1.22 -7.17 1.90
C PHE A 83 -1.45 -5.68 1.63
N TYR A 84 -0.48 -4.81 1.95
CA TYR A 84 -0.63 -3.37 1.72
C TYR A 84 -0.52 -2.95 0.25
N GLU A 85 0.17 -3.73 -0.57
CA GLU A 85 0.33 -3.43 -2.00
C GLU A 85 -0.86 -3.88 -2.85
N HIS A 86 -1.48 -5.00 -2.50
CA HIS A 86 -2.46 -5.66 -3.39
C HIS A 86 -3.83 -5.89 -2.78
N ILE A 87 -3.95 -5.88 -1.45
CA ILE A 87 -5.20 -6.23 -0.76
C ILE A 87 -5.83 -5.01 -0.10
N TRP A 88 -5.13 -4.37 0.84
CA TRP A 88 -5.66 -3.28 1.65
C TRP A 88 -5.91 -2.02 0.84
N ARG A 89 -6.98 -1.31 1.19
CA ARG A 89 -7.30 0.01 0.63
C ARG A 89 -7.73 0.96 1.74
N GLN A 90 -7.38 2.23 1.60
CA GLN A 90 -7.72 3.30 2.55
C GLN A 90 -9.23 3.49 2.79
N TRP A 91 -10.08 2.95 1.89
CA TRP A 91 -11.53 3.00 2.01
C TRP A 91 -12.17 1.71 2.53
N ASP A 92 -11.38 0.70 2.89
CA ASP A 92 -11.91 -0.57 3.40
C ASP A 92 -12.49 -0.45 4.82
N GLU A 93 -12.05 0.56 5.58
CA GLU A 93 -12.39 0.77 6.99
C GLU A 93 -13.81 1.35 7.21
N GLU A 94 -14.46 1.85 6.16
CA GLU A 94 -15.73 2.60 6.27
C GLU A 94 -16.99 1.73 6.21
N ASP A 95 -16.87 0.41 6.03
CA ASP A 95 -18.04 -0.48 5.88
C ASP A 95 -18.38 -1.16 7.22
N GLU A 96 -19.46 -0.68 7.86
CA GLU A 96 -20.10 -1.24 9.07
C GLU A 96 -20.96 -2.49 8.78
N ASP A 97 -20.57 -3.31 7.81
CA ASP A 97 -21.35 -4.50 7.46
C ASP A 97 -21.03 -5.66 8.42
N ASP A 98 -22.02 -6.52 8.72
CA ASP A 98 -21.87 -7.74 9.54
C ASP A 98 -20.90 -8.79 8.93
N PHE A 99 -20.37 -8.53 7.73
CA PHE A 99 -19.51 -9.46 7.00
C PHE A 99 -18.03 -9.29 7.36
N ASP A 100 -17.36 -10.42 7.57
CA ASP A 100 -15.94 -10.46 7.88
C ASP A 100 -15.09 -9.85 6.75
N TYR A 101 -14.11 -9.02 7.12
CA TYR A 101 -13.20 -8.34 6.20
C TYR A 101 -12.49 -9.30 5.23
N PHE A 102 -12.19 -10.52 5.69
CA PHE A 102 -11.57 -11.53 4.85
C PHE A 102 -12.46 -11.91 3.67
N VAL A 103 -13.75 -12.18 3.94
CA VAL A 103 -14.71 -12.59 2.90
C VAL A 103 -15.02 -11.43 1.95
N ARG A 104 -15.14 -10.22 2.49
CA ARG A 104 -15.51 -9.02 1.72
C ARG A 104 -14.38 -8.51 0.83
N CYS A 105 -13.15 -8.50 1.34
CA CYS A 105 -12.02 -7.82 0.71
C CYS A 105 -10.85 -8.75 0.41
N VAL A 106 -10.39 -9.53 1.39
CA VAL A 106 -9.13 -10.29 1.26
C VAL A 106 -9.25 -11.41 0.24
N GLU A 107 -10.23 -12.31 0.39
CA GLU A 107 -10.40 -13.47 -0.47
C GLU A 107 -10.65 -13.08 -1.94
N PRO A 108 -11.57 -12.16 -2.27
CA PRO A 108 -11.81 -11.78 -3.66
C PRO A 108 -10.59 -11.14 -4.33
N ARG A 109 -9.87 -10.26 -3.62
CA ARG A 109 -8.70 -9.55 -4.16
C ARG A 109 -7.50 -10.47 -4.30
N LEU A 110 -7.29 -11.37 -3.34
CA LEU A 110 -6.24 -12.40 -3.41
C LEU A 110 -6.48 -13.32 -4.60
N ARG A 111 -7.72 -13.75 -4.81
CA ARG A 111 -8.11 -14.55 -5.96
C ARG A 111 -7.88 -13.82 -7.27
N LEU A 112 -8.33 -12.57 -7.37
CA LEU A 112 -8.11 -11.73 -8.55
C LEU A 112 -6.62 -11.57 -8.85
N TYR A 113 -5.77 -11.37 -7.84
CA TYR A 113 -4.32 -11.27 -8.02
C TYR A 113 -3.75 -12.52 -8.71
N TYR A 114 -4.07 -13.71 -8.20
CA TYR A 114 -3.59 -14.96 -8.81
C TYR A 114 -4.24 -15.23 -10.18
N ASP A 115 -5.49 -14.84 -10.38
CA ASP A 115 -6.12 -14.91 -11.70
C ASP A 115 -5.39 -14.03 -12.73
N ILE A 116 -4.90 -12.85 -12.33
CA ILE A 116 -4.08 -11.98 -13.18
C ILE A 116 -2.70 -12.61 -13.41
N LEU A 117 -2.05 -13.10 -12.35
CA LEU A 117 -0.72 -13.72 -12.42
C LEU A 117 -0.70 -14.95 -13.35
N GLU A 118 -1.79 -15.72 -13.37
CA GLU A 118 -1.95 -16.94 -14.17
C GLU A 118 -2.62 -16.68 -15.53
N ASP A 119 -2.68 -15.42 -15.99
CA ASP A 119 -3.27 -15.01 -17.28
C ASP A 119 -4.74 -15.45 -17.48
N ARG A 120 -5.49 -15.65 -16.38
CA ARG A 120 -6.93 -15.97 -16.41
C ARG A 120 -7.82 -14.74 -16.62
N VAL A 121 -7.25 -13.53 -16.53
CA VAL A 121 -7.94 -12.27 -16.77
C VAL A 121 -7.35 -11.59 -18.02
N PRO A 122 -8.17 -11.25 -19.03
CA PRO A 122 -7.71 -10.51 -20.20
C PRO A 122 -7.00 -9.20 -19.85
N ALA A 123 -5.88 -8.90 -20.53
CA ALA A 123 -5.08 -7.69 -20.27
C ALA A 123 -5.87 -6.38 -20.34
N GLY A 124 -6.90 -6.31 -21.19
CA GLY A 124 -7.82 -5.16 -21.25
C GLY A 124 -8.59 -4.95 -19.95
N LEU A 125 -9.12 -6.03 -19.36
CA LEU A 125 -9.81 -5.98 -18.07
C LEU A 125 -8.84 -5.64 -16.92
N VAL A 126 -7.59 -6.13 -16.99
CA VAL A 126 -6.56 -5.76 -16.01
C VAL A 126 -6.28 -4.25 -16.05
N ALA A 127 -6.11 -3.69 -17.25
CA ALA A 127 -5.88 -2.26 -17.43
C ALA A 127 -7.07 -1.41 -16.96
N GLU A 128 -8.30 -1.84 -17.26
CA GLU A 128 -9.52 -1.20 -16.78
C GLU A 128 -9.62 -1.23 -15.25
N TYR A 129 -9.35 -2.37 -14.62
CA TYR A 129 -9.33 -2.52 -13.17
C TYR A 129 -8.28 -1.60 -12.51
N GLN A 130 -7.06 -1.53 -13.07
CA GLN A 130 -6.00 -0.64 -12.57
C GLN A 130 -6.39 0.84 -12.71
N SER A 131 -6.98 1.23 -13.84
CA SER A 131 -7.49 2.59 -14.04
C SER A 131 -8.59 2.92 -13.02
N LEU A 132 -9.49 1.96 -12.75
CA LEU A 132 -10.58 2.13 -11.81
C LEU A 132 -10.08 2.27 -10.36
N LEU A 133 -9.07 1.47 -9.97
CA LEU A 133 -8.37 1.62 -8.69
C LEU A 133 -7.77 3.01 -8.53
N GLN A 134 -7.10 3.51 -9.57
CA GLN A 134 -6.51 4.84 -9.56
C GLN A 134 -7.57 5.93 -9.41
N SER A 135 -8.67 5.85 -10.15
CA SER A 135 -9.79 6.79 -10.03
C SER A 135 -10.41 6.76 -8.63
N CYS A 136 -10.58 5.57 -8.04
CA CYS A 136 -11.12 5.42 -6.69
C CYS A 136 -10.20 6.07 -5.65
N SER A 137 -8.88 5.86 -5.77
CA SER A 137 -7.88 6.47 -4.89
C SER A 137 -7.87 8.00 -4.97
N GLN A 138 -7.93 8.55 -6.19
CA GLN A 138 -8.01 9.99 -6.39
C GLN A 138 -9.30 10.59 -5.82
N CYS A 139 -10.45 9.95 -6.06
CA CYS A 139 -11.74 10.38 -5.54
C CYS A 139 -11.74 10.37 -4.00
N PHE A 140 -11.22 9.31 -3.38
CA PHE A 140 -11.11 9.22 -1.92
C PHE A 140 -10.18 10.28 -1.34
N GLN A 141 -9.06 10.57 -2.00
CA GLN A 141 -8.14 11.62 -1.58
C GLN A 141 -8.81 13.01 -1.62
N GLN A 142 -9.54 13.31 -2.69
CA GLN A 142 -10.31 14.56 -2.81
C GLN A 142 -11.36 14.68 -1.70
N PHE A 143 -12.10 13.59 -1.47
CA PHE A 143 -13.10 13.52 -0.40
C PHE A 143 -12.48 13.75 0.98
N THR A 144 -11.35 13.10 1.27
CA THR A 144 -10.65 13.22 2.55
C THR A 144 -10.15 14.64 2.80
N VAL A 145 -9.55 15.28 1.78
CA VAL A 145 -9.08 16.66 1.87
C VAL A 145 -10.24 17.60 2.14
N LEU A 146 -11.33 17.49 1.37
CA LEU A 146 -12.51 18.32 1.55
C LEU A 146 -13.09 18.16 2.96
N ARG A 147 -13.28 16.91 3.42
CA ARG A 147 -13.79 16.60 4.76
C ARG A 147 -12.91 17.18 5.87
N SER A 148 -11.58 17.12 5.71
CA SER A 148 -10.64 17.67 6.70
C SER A 148 -10.63 19.21 6.77
N GLY A 149 -11.10 19.87 5.70
CA GLY A 149 -11.19 21.33 5.62
C GLY A 149 -12.48 21.92 6.19
N LEU A 150 -13.49 21.08 6.46
CA LEU A 150 -14.77 21.53 7.02
C LEU A 150 -14.60 21.87 8.52
N SER A 151 -15.04 23.07 8.91
CA SER A 151 -15.14 23.46 10.31
C SER A 151 -16.45 22.95 10.90
N THR A 152 -16.40 22.23 12.03
CA THR A 152 -17.62 21.75 12.73
C THR A 152 -18.42 22.88 13.36
N ASP A 153 -17.83 24.06 13.48
CA ASP A 153 -18.36 25.17 14.28
C ASP A 153 -18.81 26.36 13.42
N SER A 154 -18.76 26.24 12.08
CA SER A 154 -19.16 27.29 11.14
C SER A 154 -20.33 26.82 10.27
N ASP A 155 -21.42 27.58 10.31
CA ASP A 155 -22.64 27.32 9.53
C ASP A 155 -22.70 28.28 8.32
N SER A 156 -21.56 28.41 7.62
CA SER A 156 -21.42 29.37 6.52
C SER A 156 -21.99 28.81 5.21
N GLU A 157 -22.38 29.69 4.28
CA GLU A 157 -22.79 29.24 2.93
C GLU A 157 -21.67 28.48 2.20
N LEU A 158 -20.41 28.80 2.49
CA LEU A 158 -19.23 28.13 1.93
C LEU A 158 -19.11 26.68 2.41
N ASP A 159 -19.40 26.44 3.70
CA ASP A 159 -19.42 25.08 4.28
C ASP A 159 -20.59 24.28 3.70
N ASN A 160 -21.74 24.92 3.48
CA ASN A 160 -22.89 24.27 2.84
C ASN A 160 -22.61 23.81 1.40
N VAL A 161 -21.91 24.61 0.59
CA VAL A 161 -21.46 24.20 -0.76
C VAL A 161 -20.47 23.05 -0.67
N SER A 162 -19.49 23.14 0.23
CA SER A 162 -18.49 22.11 0.47
C SER A 162 -19.10 20.79 0.95
N MET A 163 -20.19 20.84 1.72
CA MET A 163 -20.96 19.67 2.14
C MET A 163 -21.62 18.96 0.93
N VAL A 164 -22.21 19.73 0.02
CA VAL A 164 -22.83 19.17 -1.20
C VAL A 164 -21.78 18.53 -2.10
N GLU A 165 -20.62 19.17 -2.28
CA GLU A 165 -19.49 18.60 -3.00
C GLU A 165 -19.00 17.30 -2.33
N GLY A 166 -18.95 17.26 -1.00
CA GLY A 166 -18.61 16.06 -0.24
C GLY A 166 -19.58 14.90 -0.51
N LEU A 167 -20.88 15.17 -0.53
CA LEU A 167 -21.90 14.16 -0.88
C LEU A 167 -21.76 13.65 -2.32
N GLN A 168 -21.42 14.53 -3.27
CA GLN A 168 -21.17 14.13 -4.66
C GLN A 168 -19.94 13.25 -4.80
N LEU A 169 -18.84 13.60 -4.13
CA LEU A 169 -17.63 12.78 -4.10
C LEU A 169 -17.88 11.42 -3.46
N TYR A 170 -18.69 11.38 -2.39
CA TYR A 170 -19.08 10.13 -1.75
C TYR A 170 -19.91 9.22 -2.68
N ASP A 171 -20.91 9.76 -3.38
CA ASP A 171 -21.72 8.98 -4.33
C ASP A 171 -20.88 8.46 -5.52
N GLN A 172 -19.92 9.27 -6.00
CA GLN A 172 -18.96 8.84 -7.02
C GLN A 172 -18.08 7.72 -6.49
N LEU A 173 -17.56 7.84 -5.28
CA LEU A 173 -16.73 6.84 -4.64
C LEU A 173 -17.48 5.51 -4.47
N GLU A 174 -18.73 5.54 -4.01
CA GLU A 174 -19.62 4.38 -3.91
C GLU A 174 -19.84 3.70 -5.27
N THR A 175 -20.04 4.51 -6.32
CA THR A 175 -20.17 4.00 -7.69
C THR A 175 -18.89 3.30 -8.16
N LEU A 176 -17.72 3.85 -7.85
CA LEU A 176 -16.42 3.25 -8.19
C LEU A 176 -16.18 1.96 -7.39
N ARG A 177 -16.48 1.96 -6.08
CA ARG A 177 -16.38 0.79 -5.19
C ARG A 177 -17.24 -0.37 -5.69
N ARG A 178 -18.50 -0.11 -6.07
CA ARG A 178 -19.39 -1.14 -6.65
C ARG A 178 -18.83 -1.74 -7.93
N LYS A 179 -18.23 -0.93 -8.81
CA LYS A 179 -17.56 -1.44 -10.01
C LYS A 179 -16.35 -2.31 -9.66
N LEU A 180 -15.51 -1.91 -8.70
CA LEU A 180 -14.38 -2.72 -8.24
C LEU A 180 -14.85 -4.08 -7.72
N HIS A 181 -15.95 -4.12 -6.96
CA HIS A 181 -16.53 -5.36 -6.46
C HIS A 181 -16.96 -6.32 -7.57
N ILE A 182 -17.47 -5.80 -8.70
CA ILE A 182 -17.79 -6.61 -9.88
C ILE A 182 -16.51 -7.26 -10.45
N PHE A 183 -15.42 -6.51 -10.60
CA PHE A 183 -14.14 -7.04 -11.08
C PHE A 183 -13.53 -8.09 -10.13
N GLU A 184 -13.66 -7.89 -8.83
CA GLU A 184 -13.16 -8.80 -7.80
C GLU A 184 -13.95 -10.10 -7.72
N ASN A 185 -15.20 -10.10 -8.22
CA ASN A 185 -16.02 -11.29 -8.26
C ASN A 185 -15.84 -12.05 -9.60
N PRO A 186 -15.26 -13.26 -9.59
CA PRO A 186 -15.01 -14.02 -10.83
C PRO A 186 -16.28 -14.42 -11.59
N LEU A 187 -17.45 -14.38 -10.97
CA LEU A 187 -18.73 -14.69 -11.62
C LEU A 187 -19.36 -13.47 -12.31
N LEU A 188 -18.93 -12.26 -11.96
CA LEU A 188 -19.53 -11.00 -12.41
C LEU A 188 -18.66 -10.24 -13.42
N ARG A 189 -17.36 -10.55 -13.49
CA ARG A 189 -16.39 -9.93 -14.39
C ARG A 189 -16.34 -10.57 -15.78
#